data_AF-A0A5A7NDK6-F1
#
_entry.id   AF-A0A5A7NDK6-F1
#
_cell.length_a   1.000
_cell.length_b   1.000
_cell.length_c   1.000
_cell.angle_alpha   90.00
_cell.angle_beta   90.00
_cell.angle_gamma   90.00
#
_symmetry.space_group_name_H-M   'P 1'
#
loop_
_entity.id
_entity.type
_entity.pdbx_description
1 polymer ?
#
loop_
_entity_poly.entity_id
_entity_poly.type
_entity_poly.pdbx_seq_one_letter_code
_entity_poly.pdbx_strand_id
1 'polypeptide(L)' 'MKMLDDAAVSYQIVLTKLDKLKTPAQARIHKEVTQEARRFVACHPRVHATSSEKGIGIEGLRAELAAFATPKA' A
#
# COMPACT_ATOMS: atom_id res chain seq x y z
N MET A 1 11.31 0.71 -8.49
CA MET A 1 10.04 1.21 -9.05
C MET A 1 10.19 2.04 -10.31
N LYS A 2 11.37 2.58 -10.64
CA LYS A 2 11.62 3.33 -11.89
C LYS A 2 11.13 2.60 -13.16
N MET A 3 11.30 1.29 -13.23
CA MET A 3 10.76 0.47 -14.35
C MET A 3 9.24 0.62 -14.52
N LEU A 4 8.46 0.68 -13.43
CA LEU A 4 6.99 0.84 -13.53
C LEU A 4 6.60 2.26 -13.91
N ASP A 5 7.35 3.27 -13.45
CA ASP A 5 7.20 4.65 -13.92
C ASP A 5 7.50 4.76 -15.41
N ASP A 6 8.61 4.17 -15.88
CA ASP A 6 9.02 4.17 -17.28
C ASP A 6 8.00 3.42 -18.16
N ALA A 7 7.39 2.35 -17.63
CA ALA A 7 6.34 1.59 -18.30
C ALA A 7 4.94 2.21 -18.16
N ALA A 8 4.79 3.32 -17.43
CA ALA A 8 3.52 3.98 -17.13
C ALA A 8 2.47 3.02 -16.50
N VAL A 9 2.91 2.04 -15.71
CA VAL A 9 2.04 1.06 -15.05
C VAL A 9 1.68 1.54 -13.66
N SER A 10 0.41 1.83 -13.42
CA SER A 10 -0.09 2.19 -12.09
C SER A 10 0.04 1.02 -11.12
N TYR A 11 0.57 1.29 -9.93
CA TYR A 11 0.72 0.29 -8.87
C TYR A 11 0.40 0.88 -7.50
N GLN A 12 0.06 0.01 -6.55
CA GLN A 12 -0.17 0.38 -5.16
C GLN A 12 0.72 -0.45 -4.23
N ILE A 13 1.25 0.18 -3.20
CA ILE A 13 2.11 -0.48 -2.21
C ILE A 13 1.25 -1.03 -1.07
N VAL A 14 1.47 -2.32 -0.77
CA VAL A 14 0.90 -3.01 0.39
C VAL A 14 2.04 -3.58 1.23
N LEU A 15 2.24 -3.01 2.42
CA LEU A 15 3.13 -3.54 3.42
C LEU A 15 2.46 -4.74 4.08
N THR A 16 3.11 -5.90 4.09
CA THR A 16 2.58 -7.14 4.66
C THR A 16 3.30 -7.51 5.95
N LYS A 17 2.81 -8.55 6.64
CA LYS A 17 3.43 -9.11 7.86
C LYS A 17 3.59 -8.08 8.99
N LEU A 18 2.64 -7.14 9.11
CA LEU A 18 2.68 -6.08 10.11
C LEU A 18 2.79 -6.62 11.55
N ASP A 19 2.27 -7.82 11.78
CA ASP A 19 2.34 -8.57 13.03
C ASP A 19 3.77 -8.85 13.53
N LYS A 20 4.77 -8.84 12.65
CA LYS A 20 6.18 -9.08 13.01
C LYS A 20 6.89 -7.84 13.52
N LEU A 21 6.26 -6.67 13.41
CA LEU A 21 6.85 -5.39 13.79
C LEU A 21 6.24 -4.90 15.11
N LYS A 22 7.08 -4.28 15.94
CA LYS A 22 6.61 -3.53 17.11
C LYS A 22 5.93 -2.23 16.67
N THR A 23 4.93 -1.76 17.42
CA THR A 23 4.13 -0.56 17.10
C THR A 23 4.96 0.67 16.68
N PRO A 24 6.07 1.03 17.36
CA PRO A 24 6.88 2.17 16.92
C PRO A 24 7.53 1.97 15.55
N ALA A 25 7.95 0.74 15.24
CA ALA A 25 8.55 0.41 13.95
C ALA A 25 7.50 0.41 12.83
N GLN A 26 6.27 -0.03 13.11
CA GLN A 26 5.15 0.03 12.16
C GLN A 26 4.89 1.46 11.68
N ALA A 27 4.75 2.40 12.62
CA ALA A 27 4.49 3.80 12.30
C ALA A 27 5.66 4.46 11.55
N ARG A 28 6.90 4.16 11.97
CA ARG A 28 8.11 4.67 11.31
C ARG A 28 8.19 4.19 9.85
N ILE A 29 8.10 2.88 9.64
CA ILE A 29 8.22 2.28 8.30
C ILE A 29 7.09 2.76 7.40
N HIS A 30 5.84 2.80 7.90
CA HIS A 30 4.72 3.30 7.11
C HIS A 30 4.94 4.74 6.65
N LYS A 31 5.45 5.61 7.54
CA LYS A 31 5.78 7.00 7.21
C LYS A 31 6.91 7.10 6.17
N GLU A 32 8.01 6.37 6.37
CA GLU A 32 9.15 6.35 5.44
C GLU A 32 8.72 5.88 4.05
N VAL A 33 7.98 4.78 3.97
CA VAL A 33 7.48 4.23 2.69
C VAL A 33 6.49 5.20 2.03
N THR A 34 5.60 5.83 2.80
CA THR A 34 4.65 6.82 2.25
C THR A 34 5.39 8.04 1.70
N GLN A 35 6.48 8.48 2.34
CA GLN A 35 7.31 9.58 1.83
C GLN A 35 8.04 9.19 0.55
N GLU A 36 8.61 7.99 0.50
CA GLU A 36 9.32 7.48 -0.67
C GLU A 36 8.38 7.24 -1.85
N ALA A 37 7.19 6.69 -1.60
CA ALA A 37 6.16 6.42 -2.62
C ALA A 37 5.77 7.68 -3.41
N ARG A 38 5.76 8.85 -2.77
CA ARG A 38 5.43 10.15 -3.41
C ARG A 38 6.44 10.57 -4.48
N ARG A 39 7.63 9.98 -4.50
CA ARG A 39 8.64 10.27 -5.52
C ARG A 39 8.35 9.60 -6.86
N PHE A 40 7.48 8.59 -6.87
CA PHE A 40 7.14 7.80 -8.05
C PHE A 40 5.77 8.22 -8.58
N VAL A 41 5.72 8.63 -9.84
CA VAL A 41 4.49 9.20 -10.45
C VAL A 41 3.44 8.12 -10.67
N ALA A 42 3.84 6.89 -11.02
CA ALA A 42 2.92 5.79 -11.24
C ALA A 42 2.43 5.12 -9.95
N CYS A 43 2.96 5.53 -8.79
CA CYS A 43 2.56 4.98 -7.50
C CYS A 43 1.26 5.63 -7.00
N HIS A 44 0.28 4.80 -6.65
CA HIS A 44 -0.91 5.26 -5.95
C HIS A 44 -0.52 5.85 -4.57
N PRO A 45 -1.05 7.02 -4.18
CA PRO A 45 -0.58 7.76 -3.01
C PRO A 45 -0.92 7.10 -1.67
N ARG A 46 -1.87 6.15 -1.66
CA ARG A 46 -2.28 5.44 -0.45
C ARG A 46 -1.49 4.14 -0.29
N VAL A 47 -0.75 4.04 0.81
CA VAL A 47 0.00 2.82 1.20
C VAL A 47 -0.77 2.07 2.28
N HIS A 48 -1.05 0.78 2.02
CA HIS A 48 -1.70 -0.11 2.99
C HIS A 48 -0.67 -0.80 3.87
N ALA A 49 -1.02 -1.05 5.13
CA ALA A 49 -0.26 -1.88 6.05
C ALA A 49 -1.14 -3.02 6.56
N THR A 50 -0.69 -4.25 6.38
CA THR A 50 -1.51 -5.45 6.53
C THR A 50 -0.78 -6.59 7.21
N SER A 51 -1.54 -7.50 7.84
CA SER A 51 -1.10 -8.82 8.23
C SER A 51 -2.12 -9.84 7.73
N SER A 52 -1.71 -10.72 6.82
CA SER A 52 -2.57 -11.81 6.38
C SER A 52 -2.81 -12.85 7.48
N GLU A 53 -1.86 -13.01 8.40
CA GLU A 53 -1.95 -13.98 9.50
C GLU A 53 -2.92 -13.51 10.59
N LYS A 54 -2.86 -12.23 10.97
CA LYS A 54 -3.73 -11.64 12.00
C LYS A 54 -4.94 -10.90 11.45
N GLY A 55 -5.13 -10.88 10.13
CA GLY A 55 -6.20 -10.14 9.45
C GLY A 55 -6.10 -8.61 9.51
N ILE A 56 -5.01 -8.05 10.07
CA ILE A 56 -4.86 -6.60 10.26
C ILE A 56 -4.88 -5.89 8.90
N GLY A 57 -5.71 -4.86 8.76
CA GLY A 57 -5.77 -4.00 7.56
C GLY A 57 -6.34 -4.66 6.30
N ILE A 58 -6.72 -5.94 6.35
CA ILE A 58 -7.20 -6.68 5.18
C ILE A 58 -8.57 -6.18 4.70
N GLU A 59 -9.46 -5.81 5.61
CA GLU A 59 -10.77 -5.24 5.25
C GLU A 59 -10.61 -3.92 4.48
N GLY A 60 -9.74 -3.03 4.97
CA GLY A 60 -9.44 -1.76 4.30
C GLY A 60 -8.84 -1.96 2.91
N LEU A 61 -7.92 -2.93 2.77
CA LEU A 61 -7.36 -3.29 1.47
C LEU A 61 -8.42 -3.82 0.50
N ARG A 62 -9.30 -4.73 0.96
CA ARG A 62 -10.38 -5.30 0.14
C ARG A 62 -11.38 -4.24 -0.31
N ALA A 63 -11.75 -3.32 0.57
CA ALA A 63 -12.65 -2.22 0.24
C ALA A 63 -12.08 -1.33 -0.88
N GLU A 64 -10.78 -1.05 -0.83
CA GLU A 64 -10.13 -0.23 -1.86
C GLU A 64 -10.00 -0.97 -3.20
N LEU A 65 -9.64 -2.26 -3.16
CA LEU A 65 -9.63 -3.09 -4.37
C LEU A 65 -11.02 -3.19 -5.01
N ALA A 66 -12.08 -3.31 -4.20
CA ALA A 66 -13.45 -3.32 -4.70
C ALA A 66 -13.83 -1.98 -5.37
N ALA A 67 -13.34 -0.85 -4.82
CA ALA A 67 -13.54 0.46 -5.42
C ALA A 67 -12.84 0.60 -6.79
N PHE A 68 -11.71 -0.08 -7.01
CA PHE A 68 -11.05 -0.11 -8.32
C PHE A 68 -11.72 -1.06 -9.31
N ALA A 69 -12.25 -2.18 -8.84
CA ALA A 69 -12.83 -3.22 -9.71
C ALA A 69 -14.27 -2.90 -10.15
N THR A 70 -15.01 -2.10 -9.38
CA THR A 70 -16.40 -1.79 -9.68
C THR A 70 -16.48 -0.66 -10.72
N PRO A 71 -17.25 -0.80 -11.81
CA PRO A 71 -17.48 0.29 -12.75
C PRO A 71 -18.06 1.52 -12.02
N LYS A 72 -17.56 2.72 -12.34
CA LYS A 72 -18.27 3.93 -11.93
C LYS A 72 -19.65 3.91 -12.61
N ALA A 73 -20.70 4.06 -11.80
CA ALA A 73 -22.06 4.30 -12.28
C ALA A 73 -22.13 5.59 -13.10
#